data_AF-Q56960-F1
#
_entry.id   AF-Q56960-F1
#
_cell.length_a   1.000
_cell.length_b   1.000
_cell.length_c   1.000
_cell.angle_alpha   90.00
_cell.angle_beta   90.00
_cell.angle_gamma   90.00
#
_symmetry.space_group_name_H-M   'P 1'
#
loop_
_entity.id
_entity.type
_entity.pdbx_description
1 polymer ?
#
loop_
_entity_poly.entity_id
_entity_poly.type
_entity_poly.pdbx_seq_one_letter_code
_entity_poly.pdbx_strand_id
1 'polypeptide(L)'
;MKISSKMTWGLLNQGCNIFIPFVIMFLSYKYLPLEMASVWVIFLSMISLITLFDFGLSPAIVRNVSYVISGAQNLVKRGIDDIIIKDVISYPLLSRLLFDIKRIYLYLSLIAFFIIVIGGVWYFYYISPLDIKNEVAYSWLLFSSALIINLIYLYYVPVLTGLGEIESSYKANVFGRIIWFFL
;
A
#
# COMPACT_ATOMS: atom_id res chain seq x y z
N MET A 1 -2.77 5.40 32.48
CA MET A 1 -3.08 5.41 31.04
C MET A 1 -3.42 3.98 30.64
N LYS A 2 -4.70 3.63 30.40
CA LYS A 2 -5.06 2.27 29.93
C LYS A 2 -4.69 2.19 28.46
N ILE A 3 -3.69 1.35 28.13
CA ILE A 3 -3.34 1.05 26.75
C ILE A 3 -4.54 0.33 26.12
N SER A 4 -5.14 0.92 25.08
CA SER A 4 -6.25 0.29 24.36
C SER A 4 -5.72 -0.84 23.47
N SER A 5 -6.51 -1.89 23.24
CA SER A 5 -6.16 -2.98 22.30
C SER A 5 -5.73 -2.46 20.92
N LYS A 6 -6.37 -1.39 20.45
CA LYS A 6 -6.02 -0.73 19.18
C LYS A 6 -4.58 -0.18 19.18
N MET A 7 -4.14 0.36 20.31
CA MET A 7 -2.80 0.93 20.45
C MET A 7 -1.72 -0.15 20.53
N THR A 8 -1.96 -1.27 21.21
CA THR A 8 -1.00 -2.39 21.24
C THR A 8 -0.79 -2.99 19.85
N TRP A 9 -1.88 -3.24 19.12
CA TRP A 9 -1.80 -3.74 17.73
C TRP A 9 -1.11 -2.75 16.79
N GLY A 10 -1.33 -1.44 16.97
CA GLY A 10 -0.64 -0.41 16.21
C GLY A 10 0.88 -0.41 16.45
N LEU A 11 1.30 -0.49 17.72
CA LEU A 11 2.73 -0.56 18.07
C LEU A 11 3.38 -1.83 17.53
N LEU A 12 2.72 -2.98 17.66
CA LEU A 12 3.21 -4.25 17.12
C LEU A 12 3.36 -4.18 15.60
N ASN A 13 2.34 -3.65 14.91
CA ASN A 13 2.37 -3.44 13.47
C ASN A 13 3.55 -2.57 13.03
N GLN A 14 3.77 -1.44 13.70
CA GLN A 14 4.90 -0.56 13.38
C GLN A 14 6.25 -1.27 13.63
N GLY A 15 6.36 -2.02 14.73
CA GLY A 15 7.54 -2.82 15.04
C GLY A 15 7.85 -3.85 13.96
N CYS A 16 6.86 -4.66 13.56
CA CYS A 16 7.01 -5.63 12.47
C CYS A 16 7.38 -4.97 11.13
N ASN A 17 6.78 -3.83 10.80
CA ASN A 17 7.07 -3.10 9.57
C ASN A 17 8.50 -2.53 9.49
N ILE A 18 9.18 -2.35 10.63
CA ILE A 18 10.57 -1.88 10.67
C ILE A 18 11.53 -3.06 10.81
N PHE A 19 11.28 -3.94 11.78
CA PHE A 19 12.20 -5.00 12.15
C PHE A 19 12.35 -6.08 11.09
N ILE A 20 11.25 -6.54 10.47
CA ILE A 20 11.30 -7.64 9.50
C ILE A 20 12.07 -7.25 8.23
N PRO A 21 11.75 -6.13 7.53
CA PRO A 21 12.56 -5.70 6.39
C PRO A 21 14.04 -5.49 6.75
N PHE A 22 14.33 -4.97 7.95
CA PHE A 22 15.71 -4.79 8.42
C PHE A 22 16.46 -6.12 8.50
N VAL A 23 15.86 -7.15 9.11
CA VAL A 23 16.47 -8.48 9.21
C VAL A 23 16.62 -9.12 7.83
N ILE A 24 15.59 -9.04 6.97
CA ILE A 24 15.64 -9.57 5.60
C ILE A 24 16.77 -8.92 4.80
N MET A 25 16.95 -7.60 4.92
CA MET A 25 18.05 -6.88 4.27
C MET A 25 19.41 -7.43 4.74
N PHE A 26 19.60 -7.60 6.05
CA PHE A 26 20.86 -8.15 6.58
C PHE A 26 21.13 -9.58 6.09
N LEU A 27 20.11 -10.44 6.10
CA LEU A 27 20.22 -11.81 5.58
C LEU A 27 20.52 -11.81 4.08
N SER A 28 19.93 -10.90 3.31
CA SER A 28 20.17 -10.78 1.88
C SER A 28 21.66 -10.52 1.60
N TYR A 29 22.29 -9.59 2.32
CA TYR A 29 23.74 -9.34 2.17
C TYR A 29 24.63 -10.49 2.65
N LYS A 30 24.14 -11.35 3.56
CA LYS A 30 24.89 -12.50 4.05
C LYS A 30 24.85 -13.69 3.09
N TYR A 31 23.72 -13.92 2.42
CA TYR A 31 23.48 -15.13 1.62
C TYR A 31 23.48 -14.90 0.10
N LEU A 32 23.29 -13.68 -0.39
CA LEU A 32 23.36 -13.38 -1.82
C LEU A 32 24.73 -12.80 -2.22
N PRO A 33 25.13 -12.97 -3.50
CA PRO A 33 26.24 -12.23 -4.07
C PRO A 33 26.03 -10.71 -3.92
N LEU A 34 27.12 -9.98 -3.69
CA LEU A 34 27.10 -8.54 -3.40
C LEU A 34 26.37 -7.73 -4.49
N GLU A 35 26.57 -8.09 -5.75
CA GLU A 35 25.96 -7.42 -6.91
C GLU A 35 24.44 -7.56 -6.88
N MET A 36 23.93 -8.77 -6.64
CA MET A 36 22.49 -9.03 -6.53
C MET A 36 21.86 -8.39 -5.31
N ALA A 37 22.53 -8.46 -4.15
CA ALA A 37 22.05 -7.81 -2.94
C ALA A 37 21.92 -6.29 -3.14
N SER A 38 22.88 -5.67 -3.85
CA SER A 38 22.86 -4.25 -4.17
C SER A 38 21.70 -3.87 -5.09
N VAL A 39 21.43 -4.68 -6.13
CA VAL A 39 20.27 -4.49 -7.01
C VAL A 39 18.95 -4.56 -6.24
N TRP A 40 18.81 -5.53 -5.33
CA TRP A 40 17.61 -5.65 -4.49
C TRP A 40 17.39 -4.43 -3.58
N VAL A 41 18.45 -3.81 -3.07
CA VAL A 41 18.28 -2.56 -2.31
C VAL A 41 17.79 -1.42 -3.22
N ILE A 42 18.25 -1.34 -4.47
CA ILE A 42 17.72 -0.37 -5.44
C ILE A 42 16.25 -0.68 -5.74
N PHE A 43 15.84 -1.95 -5.87
CA PHE A 43 14.43 -2.33 -6.01
C PHE A 43 13.59 -1.83 -4.82
N LEU A 44 14.05 -2.04 -3.60
CA LEU A 44 13.34 -1.60 -2.39
C LEU A 44 13.14 -0.07 -2.38
N SER A 45 14.08 0.71 -2.92
CA SER A 45 13.91 2.17 -3.04
C SER A 45 12.70 2.54 -3.93
N MET A 46 12.35 1.70 -4.92
CA MET A 46 11.22 1.92 -5.82
C MET A 46 9.86 1.78 -5.13
N ILE A 47 9.80 1.19 -3.93
CA ILE A 47 8.58 1.18 -3.11
C ILE A 47 8.12 2.61 -2.80
N SER A 48 9.05 3.55 -2.65
CA SER A 48 8.72 4.97 -2.43
C SER A 48 7.98 5.62 -3.62
N LEU A 49 8.08 5.06 -4.82
CA LEU A 49 7.30 5.55 -5.96
C LEU A 49 5.81 5.27 -5.76
N ILE A 50 5.45 4.13 -5.16
CA ILE A 50 4.04 3.80 -4.85
C ILE A 50 3.44 4.84 -3.90
N THR A 51 4.19 5.27 -2.89
CA THR A 51 3.69 6.26 -1.92
C THR A 51 3.48 7.63 -2.56
N LEU A 52 4.25 7.99 -3.59
CA LEU A 52 4.00 9.18 -4.40
C LEU A 52 2.69 9.08 -5.18
N PHE A 53 2.37 7.91 -5.75
CA PHE A 53 1.11 7.70 -6.48
C PHE A 53 -0.13 7.84 -5.58
N ASP A 54 -0.02 7.60 -4.27
CA ASP A 54 -1.16 7.78 -3.37
C ASP A 54 -1.62 9.24 -3.27
N PHE A 55 -0.78 10.24 -3.58
CA PHE A 55 -1.13 11.69 -3.68
C PHE A 55 -2.07 12.25 -2.59
N GLY A 56 -2.10 11.68 -1.37
CA GLY A 56 -3.03 12.09 -0.32
C GLY A 56 -4.48 11.62 -0.52
N LEU A 57 -4.72 10.62 -1.37
CA LEU A 57 -5.99 9.92 -1.52
C LEU A 57 -6.39 9.22 -0.23
N SER A 58 -5.45 8.61 0.49
CA SER A 58 -5.69 7.93 1.76
C SER A 58 -6.49 8.77 2.77
N PRO A 59 -6.05 9.98 3.20
CA PRO A 59 -6.82 10.79 4.14
C PRO A 59 -8.16 11.27 3.58
N ALA A 60 -8.26 11.52 2.27
CA ALA A 60 -9.54 11.87 1.64
C ALA A 60 -10.55 10.71 1.69
N ILE A 61 -10.08 9.48 1.48
CA ILE A 61 -10.87 8.25 1.57
C ILE A 61 -11.34 8.01 2.99
N VAL A 62 -10.43 8.07 3.97
CA VAL A 62 -10.77 7.93 5.39
C VAL A 62 -11.90 8.89 5.74
N ARG A 63 -11.75 10.18 5.41
CA ARG A 63 -12.75 11.20 5.69
C ARG A 63 -14.10 10.91 5.04
N ASN A 64 -14.12 10.62 3.74
CA ASN A 64 -15.36 10.38 3.01
C ASN A 64 -16.07 9.12 3.50
N VAL A 65 -15.34 8.04 3.78
CA VAL A 65 -15.91 6.81 4.34
C VAL A 65 -16.48 7.09 5.73
N SER A 66 -15.75 7.81 6.59
CA SER A 66 -16.23 8.18 7.92
C SER A 66 -17.48 9.05 7.87
N TYR A 67 -17.60 9.98 6.93
CA TYR A 67 -18.84 10.77 6.76
C TYR A 67 -20.05 9.89 6.45
N VAL A 68 -19.91 8.92 5.54
CA VAL A 68 -21.01 8.02 5.19
C VAL A 68 -21.38 7.11 6.37
N ILE A 69 -20.40 6.59 7.10
CA ILE A 69 -20.63 5.78 8.31
C ILE A 69 -21.27 6.60 9.44
N SER A 70 -20.95 7.88 9.54
CA SER A 70 -21.58 8.80 10.49
C SER A 70 -22.97 9.29 10.03
N GLY A 71 -23.53 8.75 8.94
CA GLY A 71 -24.91 9.03 8.53
C GLY A 71 -25.09 10.06 7.42
N ALA A 72 -24.02 10.47 6.73
CA ALA A 72 -24.13 11.33 5.55
C ALA A 72 -24.91 10.63 4.42
N GLN A 73 -25.83 11.36 3.80
CA GLN A 73 -26.69 10.88 2.70
C GLN A 73 -26.18 11.31 1.32
N ASN A 74 -25.26 12.27 1.28
CA ASN A 74 -24.58 12.76 0.11
C ASN A 74 -23.12 13.14 0.45
N LEU A 75 -22.28 13.25 -0.58
CA LEU A 75 -20.93 13.77 -0.47
C LEU A 75 -20.81 15.02 -1.35
N VAL A 76 -20.21 16.07 -0.79
CA VAL A 76 -20.06 17.37 -1.45
C VAL A 76 -18.61 17.58 -1.87
N LYS A 77 -18.40 18.32 -2.97
CA LYS A 77 -17.07 18.54 -3.53
C LYS A 77 -16.20 19.46 -2.64
N ARG A 78 -16.82 20.42 -1.95
CA ARG A 78 -16.16 21.44 -1.13
C ARG A 78 -17.02 21.75 0.08
N GLY A 79 -16.36 22.02 1.22
CA GLY A 79 -17.04 22.38 2.47
C GLY A 79 -17.87 21.24 3.06
N ILE A 80 -18.76 21.59 3.98
CA ILE A 80 -19.69 20.67 4.66
C ILE A 80 -21.14 21.17 4.65
N ASP A 81 -21.40 22.38 4.13
CA ASP A 81 -22.66 23.09 4.34
C ASP A 81 -23.86 22.39 3.67
N ASP A 82 -23.62 21.68 2.57
CA ASP A 82 -24.66 20.95 1.82
C ASP A 82 -24.76 19.45 2.18
N ILE A 83 -24.07 19.00 3.24
CA ILE A 83 -24.12 17.59 3.66
C ILE A 83 -25.40 17.33 4.45
N ILE A 84 -26.22 16.41 3.93
CA ILE A 84 -27.43 15.93 4.59
C ILE A 84 -27.03 14.80 5.54
N ILE A 85 -27.21 14.99 6.85
CA ILE A 85 -26.91 14.00 7.88
C ILE A 85 -28.23 13.41 8.40
N LYS A 86 -28.28 12.08 8.54
CA LYS A 86 -29.39 11.34 9.18
C LYS A 86 -28.81 10.30 10.14
N ASP A 87 -29.61 9.81 11.09
CA ASP A 87 -29.19 8.76 12.04
C ASP A 87 -29.03 7.35 11.43
N VAL A 88 -29.05 7.24 10.09
CA VAL A 88 -28.99 5.95 9.38
C VAL A 88 -27.92 6.01 8.28
N ILE A 89 -27.12 4.95 8.19
CA ILE A 89 -26.09 4.80 7.15
C ILE A 89 -26.76 4.61 5.78
N SER A 90 -26.34 5.43 4.81
CA SER A 90 -26.74 5.25 3.41
C SER A 90 -25.87 4.16 2.76
N TYR A 91 -26.30 2.89 2.84
CA TYR A 91 -25.63 1.77 2.17
C TYR A 91 -25.47 1.95 0.64
N PRO A 92 -26.44 2.52 -0.10
CA PRO A 92 -26.25 2.81 -1.52
C PRO A 92 -25.09 3.78 -1.77
N LEU A 93 -24.96 4.82 -0.95
CA LEU A 93 -23.86 5.79 -1.05
C LEU A 93 -22.52 5.13 -0.70
N LEU A 94 -22.48 4.32 0.36
CA LEU A 94 -21.27 3.59 0.75
C LEU A 94 -20.80 2.64 -0.35
N SER A 95 -21.71 1.86 -0.94
CA SER A 95 -21.39 0.94 -2.04
C SER A 95 -20.81 1.68 -3.24
N ARG A 96 -21.44 2.80 -3.64
CA ARG A 96 -20.96 3.64 -4.74
C ARG A 96 -19.58 4.23 -4.44
N LEU A 97 -19.38 4.76 -3.22
CA LEU A 97 -18.09 5.29 -2.78
C LEU A 97 -16.99 4.23 -2.86
N LEU A 98 -17.24 3.01 -2.38
CA LEU A 98 -16.27 1.91 -2.44
C LEU A 98 -15.95 1.49 -3.87
N PHE A 99 -16.94 1.50 -4.76
CA PHE A 99 -16.74 1.23 -6.18
C PHE A 99 -15.86 2.30 -6.84
N ASP A 100 -16.13 3.58 -6.56
CA ASP A 100 -15.36 4.70 -7.09
C ASP A 100 -13.91 4.68 -6.58
N ILE A 101 -13.69 4.37 -5.30
CA ILE A 101 -12.34 4.20 -4.71
C ILE A 101 -11.58 3.09 -5.43
N LYS A 102 -12.16 1.90 -5.58
CA LYS A 102 -11.53 0.78 -6.29
C LYS A 102 -11.13 1.16 -7.71
N ARG A 103 -12.01 1.89 -8.39
CA ARG A 103 -11.78 2.33 -9.77
C ARG A 103 -10.64 3.34 -9.87
N ILE A 104 -10.52 4.27 -8.91
CA ILE A 104 -9.41 5.21 -8.83
C ILE A 104 -8.08 4.46 -8.71
N TYR A 105 -7.95 3.52 -7.76
CA TYR A 105 -6.71 2.77 -7.59
C TYR A 105 -6.40 1.87 -8.79
N LEU A 106 -7.40 1.32 -9.46
CA LEU A 106 -7.19 0.54 -10.68
C LEU A 106 -6.58 1.41 -11.80
N TYR A 107 -7.11 2.61 -12.04
CA TYR A 107 -6.53 3.53 -13.02
C TYR A 107 -5.14 4.02 -12.64
N LEU A 108 -4.94 4.31 -11.35
CA LEU A 108 -3.63 4.71 -10.82
C LEU A 108 -2.59 3.60 -11.02
N SER A 109 -2.95 2.35 -10.72
CA SER A 109 -2.10 1.18 -10.95
C SER A 109 -1.79 0.94 -12.42
N LEU A 110 -2.73 1.23 -13.32
CA LEU A 110 -2.49 1.15 -14.76
C LEU A 110 -1.43 2.17 -15.20
N ILE A 111 -1.53 3.41 -14.73
CA ILE A 111 -0.52 4.45 -15.01
C ILE A 111 0.84 4.05 -14.41
N ALA A 112 0.83 3.61 -13.16
CA ALA A 112 2.03 3.14 -12.47
C ALA A 112 2.66 1.94 -13.17
N PHE A 113 1.87 1.05 -13.79
CA PHE A 113 2.39 -0.08 -14.57
C PHE A 113 3.27 0.40 -15.72
N PHE A 114 2.81 1.36 -16.52
CA PHE A 114 3.61 1.89 -17.63
C PHE A 114 4.89 2.58 -17.15
N ILE A 115 4.82 3.31 -16.03
CA ILE A 115 5.98 4.06 -15.52
C ILE A 115 6.98 3.13 -14.82
N ILE A 116 6.50 2.31 -13.90
CA ILE A 116 7.35 1.46 -13.05
C ILE A 116 7.82 0.24 -13.84
N VAL A 117 6.91 -0.54 -14.43
CA VAL A 117 7.32 -1.81 -15.07
C VAL A 117 8.17 -1.53 -16.29
N ILE A 118 7.66 -0.73 -17.25
CA ILE A 118 8.37 -0.48 -18.51
C ILE A 118 9.61 0.40 -18.28
N GLY A 119 9.46 1.50 -17.54
CA GLY A 119 10.58 2.38 -17.22
C GLY A 119 11.66 1.67 -16.40
N GLY A 120 11.26 0.83 -15.46
CA GLY A 120 12.17 0.03 -14.65
C GLY A 120 12.90 -1.05 -15.45
N VAL A 121 12.22 -1.78 -16.35
CA VAL A 121 12.88 -2.78 -17.21
C VAL A 121 14.02 -2.11 -17.99
N TRP A 122 13.76 -0.94 -18.57
CA TRP A 122 14.78 -0.23 -19.33
C TRP A 122 15.93 0.25 -18.44
N TYR A 123 15.63 0.84 -17.28
CA TYR A 123 16.63 1.32 -16.33
C TYR A 123 17.52 0.20 -15.79
N PHE A 124 16.93 -0.90 -15.31
CA PHE A 124 17.68 -2.01 -14.73
C PHE A 124 18.47 -2.78 -15.80
N TYR A 125 17.92 -2.92 -17.01
CA TYR A 125 18.70 -3.48 -18.10
C TYR A 125 19.91 -2.60 -18.48
N TYR A 126 19.87 -1.29 -18.27
CA TYR A 126 21.02 -0.43 -18.56
C TYR A 126 22.12 -0.51 -17.49
N ILE A 127 21.73 -0.51 -16.21
CA ILE A 127 22.69 -0.45 -15.09
C ILE A 127 23.27 -1.81 -14.69
N SER A 128 22.61 -2.92 -15.04
CA SER A 128 23.05 -4.26 -14.65
C SER A 128 24.29 -4.72 -15.41
N PRO A 129 25.26 -5.34 -14.71
CA PRO A 129 26.35 -6.08 -15.32
C PRO A 129 25.87 -7.15 -16.30
N LEU A 130 26.68 -7.45 -17.32
CA LEU A 130 26.31 -8.33 -18.45
C LEU A 130 26.01 -9.77 -18.02
N ASP A 131 26.67 -10.25 -16.99
CA ASP A 131 26.59 -11.59 -16.43
C ASP A 131 25.28 -11.84 -15.66
N ILE A 132 24.76 -10.85 -14.93
CA ILE A 132 23.51 -10.99 -14.14
C ILE A 132 22.27 -10.36 -14.80
N LYS A 133 22.43 -9.82 -16.01
CA LYS A 133 21.42 -8.97 -16.67
C LYS A 133 20.05 -9.61 -16.80
N ASN A 134 20.02 -10.88 -17.21
CA ASN A 134 18.77 -11.63 -17.40
C ASN A 134 18.10 -11.92 -16.06
N GLU A 135 18.87 -12.32 -15.05
CA GLU A 135 18.38 -12.59 -13.70
C GLU A 135 17.77 -11.33 -13.06
N VAL A 136 18.41 -10.17 -13.26
CA VAL A 136 17.87 -8.89 -12.79
C VAL A 136 16.58 -8.53 -13.51
N ALA A 137 16.49 -8.74 -14.83
CA ALA A 137 15.27 -8.45 -15.59
C ALA A 137 14.08 -9.30 -15.12
N TYR A 138 14.27 -10.61 -14.91
CA TYR A 138 13.22 -11.49 -14.37
C TYR A 138 12.85 -11.11 -12.94
N SER A 139 13.84 -10.82 -12.08
CA SER A 139 13.61 -10.38 -10.71
C SER A 139 12.82 -9.07 -10.67
N TRP A 140 13.13 -8.13 -11.57
CA TRP A 140 12.41 -6.87 -11.69
C TRP A 140 10.96 -7.07 -12.13
N LEU A 141 10.71 -7.94 -13.11
CA LEU A 141 9.33 -8.22 -13.54
C LEU A 141 8.50 -8.81 -12.41
N LEU A 142 9.06 -9.73 -11.63
CA LEU A 142 8.38 -10.30 -10.46
C LEU A 142 8.14 -9.25 -9.38
N PHE A 143 9.17 -8.48 -9.03
CA PHE A 143 9.09 -7.45 -8.01
C PHE A 143 8.12 -6.33 -8.39
N SER A 144 8.23 -5.79 -9.60
CA SER A 144 7.36 -4.73 -10.10
C SER A 144 5.91 -5.19 -10.25
N SER A 145 5.65 -6.45 -10.61
CA SER A 145 4.29 -7.01 -10.59
C SER A 145 3.70 -7.03 -9.17
N ALA A 146 4.50 -7.44 -8.18
CA ALA A 146 4.08 -7.39 -6.78
C ALA A 146 3.84 -5.95 -6.29
N LEU A 147 4.67 -4.99 -6.74
CA LEU A 147 4.46 -3.56 -6.48
C LEU A 147 3.13 -3.05 -7.03
N ILE A 148 2.79 -3.41 -8.27
CA ILE A 148 1.50 -3.00 -8.88
C ILE A 148 0.32 -3.64 -8.14
N ILE A 149 0.41 -4.91 -7.77
CA ILE A 149 -0.62 -5.58 -6.95
C ILE A 149 -0.77 -4.86 -5.60
N ASN A 150 0.34 -4.50 -4.95
CA ASN A 150 0.31 -3.76 -3.70
C ASN A 150 -0.41 -2.40 -3.87
N LEU A 151 -0.13 -1.67 -4.95
CA LEU A 151 -0.81 -0.41 -5.26
C LEU A 151 -2.31 -0.60 -5.52
N ILE A 152 -2.73 -1.66 -6.23
CA ILE A 152 -4.16 -1.96 -6.47
C ILE A 152 -4.91 -2.11 -5.14
N TYR A 153 -4.30 -2.78 -4.16
CA TYR A 153 -4.92 -3.07 -2.87
C TYR A 153 -4.66 -2.01 -1.79
N LEU A 154 -3.89 -0.97 -2.11
CA LEU A 154 -3.48 0.06 -1.16
C LEU A 154 -4.69 0.77 -0.51
N TYR A 155 -5.82 0.87 -1.22
CA TYR A 155 -7.06 1.50 -0.72
C TYR A 155 -7.70 0.80 0.49
N TYR A 156 -7.37 -0.48 0.76
CA TYR A 156 -8.02 -1.22 1.85
C TYR A 156 -7.74 -0.59 3.21
N VAL A 157 -6.50 -0.12 3.43
CA VAL A 157 -6.09 0.50 4.70
C VAL A 157 -6.90 1.77 5.01
N PRO A 158 -6.98 2.78 4.12
CA PRO A 158 -7.78 3.97 4.39
C PRO A 158 -9.29 3.67 4.47
N VAL A 159 -9.82 2.70 3.72
CA VAL A 159 -11.22 2.27 3.86
C VAL A 159 -11.50 1.69 5.24
N LEU A 160 -10.72 0.69 5.69
CA LEU A 160 -10.88 0.09 7.02
C LEU A 160 -10.72 1.12 8.14
N THR A 161 -9.79 2.06 7.95
CA THR A 161 -9.59 3.17 8.88
C THR A 161 -10.81 4.07 8.95
N GLY A 162 -11.40 4.43 7.79
CA GLY A 162 -12.62 5.22 7.72
C GLY A 162 -13.85 4.53 8.33
N LEU A 163 -13.89 3.19 8.30
CA LEU A 163 -14.90 2.36 8.95
C LEU A 163 -14.72 2.25 10.48
N GLY A 164 -13.56 2.66 11.02
CA GLY A 164 -13.23 2.50 12.45
C GLY A 164 -12.56 1.16 12.82
N GLU A 165 -12.32 0.30 11.83
CA GLU A 165 -11.79 -1.07 11.91
C GLU A 165 -10.26 -1.13 11.74
N ILE A 166 -9.55 -0.18 12.36
CA ILE A 166 -8.10 -0.02 12.22
C ILE A 166 -7.34 -1.26 12.74
N GLU A 167 -7.85 -1.90 13.80
CA GLU A 167 -7.24 -3.10 14.39
C GLU A 167 -7.17 -4.26 13.40
N SER A 168 -8.21 -4.45 12.58
CA SER A 168 -8.26 -5.46 11.52
C SER A 168 -7.18 -5.21 10.47
N SER A 169 -6.91 -3.95 10.12
CA SER A 169 -5.82 -3.57 9.22
C SER A 169 -4.44 -3.89 9.82
N TYR A 170 -4.24 -3.65 11.12
CA TYR A 170 -2.97 -3.96 11.79
C TYR A 170 -2.71 -5.45 11.87
N LYS A 171 -3.71 -6.26 12.24
CA LYS A 171 -3.60 -7.72 12.30
C LYS A 171 -3.22 -8.31 10.93
N ALA A 172 -3.90 -7.87 9.87
CA ALA A 172 -3.63 -8.32 8.51
C ALA A 172 -2.20 -7.99 8.07
N ASN A 173 -1.71 -6.78 8.38
CA ASN A 173 -0.36 -6.37 8.02
C ASN A 173 0.70 -7.15 8.80
N VAL A 174 0.54 -7.31 10.13
CA VAL A 174 1.44 -8.14 10.96
C VAL A 174 1.53 -9.56 10.42
N PHE A 175 0.38 -10.18 10.11
CA PHE A 175 0.34 -11.52 9.56
C PHE A 175 1.09 -11.60 8.21
N GLY A 176 0.87 -10.64 7.31
CA GLY A 176 1.59 -10.56 6.04
C GLY A 176 3.10 -10.39 6.21
N ARG A 177 3.54 -9.61 7.20
CA ARG A 177 4.97 -9.45 7.50
C ARG A 177 5.61 -10.71 8.06
N ILE A 178 4.90 -11.43 8.93
CA ILE A 178 5.39 -12.71 9.47
C ILE A 178 5.51 -13.73 8.34
N ILE A 179 4.53 -13.81 7.44
CA ILE A 179 4.59 -14.67 6.26
C ILE A 179 5.83 -14.35 5.42
N TRP A 180 6.05 -13.07 5.09
CA TRP A 180 7.22 -12.65 4.31
C TRP A 180 8.56 -12.93 4.99
N PHE A 181 8.60 -13.06 6.32
CA PHE A 181 9.82 -13.44 7.01
C PHE A 181 10.17 -14.92 6.83
N PHE A 182 9.18 -15.79 6.66
CA PHE A 182 9.36 -17.24 6.54
C PHE A 182 9.37 -17.76 5.10
N LEU A 183 8.71 -17.05 4.17
CA LEU A 183 8.60 -17.37 2.74
C LEU A 183 9.46 -16.42 1.91
#